data_AF-A0AAJ0TAW9-F1
#
_entry.id   AF-A0AAJ0TAW9-F1
#
_cell.length_a   1.000
_cell.length_b   1.000
_cell.length_c   1.000
_cell.angle_alpha   90.00
_cell.angle_beta   90.00
_cell.angle_gamma   90.00
#
_symmetry.space_group_name_H-M   'P 1'
#
loop_
_entity.id
_entity.type
_entity.pdbx_description
1 polymer ?
#
loop_
_entity_poly.entity_id
_entity_poly.type
_entity_poly.pdbx_seq_one_letter_code
_entity_poly.pdbx_strand_id
1 'polypeptide(L)' 'MDTMKIISVVLVLLGLFYAIAPHSVHVSSGLGLGLEHTMHIAIGVILVVIGLVVWWKGKKQAKK' A
#
# COMPACT_ATOMS: atom_id res chain seq x y z
N MET A 1 2.36 -12.52 -15.75
CA MET A 1 2.11 -12.21 -14.32
C MET A 1 0.86 -11.34 -14.29
N ASP A 2 -0.23 -11.79 -13.65
CA ASP A 2 -1.54 -11.11 -13.73
C ASP A 2 -1.44 -9.66 -13.23
N THR A 3 -1.85 -8.68 -14.04
CA THR A 3 -1.78 -7.24 -13.71
C THR A 3 -2.39 -6.92 -12.34
N MET A 4 -3.49 -7.59 -11.97
CA MET A 4 -4.12 -7.45 -10.65
C MET A 4 -3.23 -7.90 -9.49
N LYS A 5 -2.40 -8.94 -9.69
CA LYS A 5 -1.44 -9.38 -8.68
C LYS A 5 -0.32 -8.36 -8.52
N ILE A 6 0.17 -7.77 -9.62
CA ILE A 6 1.18 -6.72 -9.60
C ILE A 6 0.65 -5.51 -8.83
N ILE A 7 -0.55 -5.03 -9.18
CA ILE A 7 -1.19 -3.88 -8.52
C ILE A 7 -1.37 -4.15 -7.02
N SER A 8 -1.84 -5.34 -6.65
CA SER A 8 -2.00 -5.71 -5.24
C SER A 8 -0.67 -5.66 -4.47
N VAL A 9 0.38 -6.27 -5.01
CA VAL A 9 1.71 -6.30 -4.37
C VAL A 9 2.27 -4.89 -4.20
N VAL A 10 2.16 -4.05 -5.23
CA VAL A 10 2.61 -2.65 -5.18
C VAL A 10 1.86 -1.87 -4.09
N LEU A 11 0.53 -2.00 -4.02
CA LEU A 11 -0.28 -1.33 -3.01
C LEU A 11 0.05 -1.77 -1.59
N VAL A 12 0.27 -3.08 -1.38
CA VAL A 12 0.64 -3.60 -0.06
C VAL A 12 2.03 -3.10 0.35
N LEU A 13 3.02 -3.13 -0.55
CA LEU A 13 4.37 -2.68 -0.25
C LEU A 13 4.42 -1.18 0.04
N LEU A 14 3.70 -0.36 -0.73
CA LEU A 14 3.57 1.07 -0.46
C LEU A 14 2.84 1.31 0.87
N GLY A 15 1.77 0.55 1.14
CA GLY A 15 1.06 0.64 2.39
C GLY A 15 1.93 0.34 3.61
N LEU A 16 2.75 -0.71 3.54
CA LEU A 16 3.71 -1.06 4.59
C LEU A 16 4.82 -0.02 4.72
N PHE A 17 5.28 0.58 3.62
CA PHE A 17 6.24 1.67 3.65
C PHE A 17 5.70 2.86 4.46
N TYR A 18 4.44 3.26 4.24
CA TYR A 18 3.84 4.32 5.04
C TYR A 18 3.48 3.87 6.46
N ALA A 19 3.11 2.62 6.71
CA ALA A 19 2.69 2.19 8.04
C ALA A 19 3.86 1.87 9.00
N ILE A 20 5.01 1.42 8.46
CA ILE A 20 6.07 0.78 9.26
C ILE A 20 7.44 1.42 9.07
N ALA A 21 7.71 2.09 7.94
CA ALA A 21 9.04 2.65 7.72
C ALA A 21 9.34 3.71 8.80
N PRO A 22 10.58 3.77 9.33
CA PRO A 22 10.94 4.79 10.29
C PRO A 22 10.71 6.18 9.68
N HIS A 23 10.19 7.11 10.49
CA HIS A 23 9.97 8.50 10.10
C HIS A 23 11.13 9.12 9.34
N SER A 24 12.35 8.89 9.83
CA SER A 24 13.57 9.40 9.22
C SER A 24 13.73 8.96 7.76
N VAL A 25 13.26 7.76 7.39
CA VAL A 25 13.48 7.15 6.08
C VAL A 25 12.49 7.66 5.04
N HIS A 26 11.21 7.83 5.40
CA HIS A 26 10.21 8.29 4.43
C HIS A 26 10.02 9.81 4.45
N VAL A 27 10.30 10.50 5.56
CA VAL A 27 10.37 11.97 5.56
C VAL A 27 11.59 12.45 4.77
N SER A 28 12.77 11.80 4.92
CA SER A 28 13.95 12.19 4.14
C SER A 28 13.86 11.81 2.66
N SER A 29 13.07 10.81 2.29
CA SER A 29 12.89 10.43 0.88
C SER A 29 11.97 11.38 0.11
N GLY A 30 11.34 12.36 0.79
CA GLY A 30 10.32 13.22 0.20
C GLY A 30 8.98 12.52 -0.05
N LEU A 31 8.90 11.20 0.16
CA LEU A 31 7.68 10.40 -0.01
C LEU A 31 6.74 10.49 1.20
N GLY A 32 7.20 10.97 2.35
CA GLY A 32 6.35 11.21 3.51
C GLY A 32 5.37 12.36 3.33
N LEU A 33 5.48 13.13 2.24
CA LEU A 33 4.61 14.26 1.86
C LEU A 33 4.42 15.32 2.96
N GLY A 34 5.30 15.36 3.97
CA GLY A 34 5.14 16.23 5.14
C GLY A 34 3.90 15.90 6.00
N LEU A 35 3.35 14.69 5.87
CA LEU A 35 2.16 14.27 6.63
C LEU A 35 2.50 13.98 8.09
N GLU A 36 1.63 14.46 8.98
CA GLU A 36 1.58 14.08 10.38
C GLU A 36 1.59 12.56 10.56
N HIS A 37 2.18 12.08 11.66
CA HIS A 37 2.47 10.64 11.84
C HIS A 37 1.23 9.77 11.65
N THR A 38 0.15 10.17 12.31
CA THR A 38 -1.13 9.46 12.27
C THR A 38 -1.73 9.44 10.87
N MET A 39 -1.54 10.51 10.08
CA MET A 39 -2.13 10.62 8.74
C MET A 39 -1.45 9.68 7.75
N HIS A 40 -0.13 9.60 7.75
CA HIS A 40 0.55 8.71 6.83
C HIS A 40 0.41 7.23 7.26
N ILE A 41 0.35 6.91 8.56
CA ILE A 41 -0.04 5.56 9.02
C ILE A 41 -1.42 5.20 8.46
N ALA A 42 -2.40 6.10 8.57
CA ALA A 42 -3.74 5.87 8.05
C ALA A 42 -3.74 5.60 6.54
N ILE A 43 -2.97 6.37 5.76
CA ILE A 43 -2.76 6.13 4.33
C ILE A 43 -2.15 4.74 4.09
N GLY A 44 -1.14 4.37 4.88
CA GLY A 44 -0.51 3.06 4.81
C GLY A 44 -1.50 1.92 4.98
N VAL A 45 -2.34 1.99 6.02
CA VAL A 45 -3.39 1.01 6.29
C VAL A 45 -4.41 0.96 5.14
N ILE A 46 -4.85 2.11 4.63
CA ILE A 46 -5.79 2.19 3.51
C ILE A 46 -5.22 1.49 2.26
N LEU A 47 -3.95 1.76 1.93
CA LEU A 47 -3.28 1.14 0.78
C LEU A 47 -3.18 -0.39 0.91
N VAL A 48 -2.87 -0.90 2.11
CA VAL A 48 -2.88 -2.35 2.37
C VAL A 48 -4.28 -2.93 2.15
N VAL A 49 -5.33 -2.30 2.69
CA VAL A 49 -6.71 -2.77 2.54
C VAL A 49 -7.12 -2.78 1.07
N ILE A 50 -6.83 -1.72 0.31
CA ILE A 50 -7.12 -1.67 -1.13
C ILE A 50 -6.37 -2.79 -1.86
N GLY A 51 -5.08 -3.01 -1.55
CA GLY A 51 -4.28 -4.08 -2.12
C GLY A 51 -4.88 -5.46 -1.89
N LEU A 52 -5.41 -5.73 -0.69
CA LEU A 52 -6.12 -6.98 -0.37
C LEU A 52 -7.43 -7.13 -1.14
N VAL A 53 -8.20 -6.04 -1.28
CA VAL A 53 -9.45 -6.03 -2.06
C VAL A 53 -9.18 -6.29 -3.53
N VAL A 54 -8.15 -5.67 -4.11
CA VAL A 54 -7.73 -5.87 -5.50
C VAL A 54 -7.30 -7.31 -5.74
N TRP A 55 -6.51 -7.89 -4.83
CA TRP A 55 -6.13 -9.31 -4.88
C TRP A 55 -7.35 -10.23 -4.87
N TRP A 56 -8.31 -9.97 -3.98
CA TRP A 56 -9.51 -10.76 -3.86
C TRP A 56 -10.38 -10.69 -5.12
N LYS A 57 -10.54 -9.49 -5.71
CA LYS A 57 -11.23 -9.32 -7.00
C LYS A 57 -10.51 -10.04 -8.13
N GLY A 58 -9.19 -9.94 -8.21
CA GLY A 58 -8.38 -10.66 -9.20
C GLY A 58 -8.56 -12.18 -9.11
N LYS A 59 -8.59 -12.75 -7.90
CA LYS A 59 -8.88 -14.18 -7.71
C LYS A 59 -10.29 -14.58 -8.16
N LYS A 60 -11.30 -13.72 -7.96
CA LYS A 60 -12.67 -13.99 -8.40
C LYS A 60 -12.79 -13.99 -9.93
N GLN A 61 -12.07 -13.10 -10.61
CA GLN A 61 -12.09 -13.02 -12.07
C GLN A 61 -11.36 -14.22 -12.73
N ALA A 62 -10.30 -14.73 -12.11
CA ALA A 62 -9.58 -15.92 -12.61
C ALA A 62 -10.34 -17.25 -12.43
N LYS A 63 -11.49 -17.25 -11.73
CA LYS A 63 -12.34 -18.43 -11.51
C LYS A 63 -13.60 -18.46 -12.41
N LYS A 64 -13.80 -17.44 -13.24
CA LYS A 64 -14.83 -17.42 -14.29
C LYS A 64 -14.21 -17.80 -15.62
#